data_AF-A0A8T5UG32-F1
#
_entry.id   AF-A0A8T5UG32-F1
#
_cell.length_a   1.000
_cell.length_b   1.000
_cell.length_c   1.000
_cell.angle_alpha   90.00
_cell.angle_beta   90.00
_cell.angle_gamma   90.00
#
_symmetry.space_group_name_H-M   'P 1'
#
loop_
_entity.id
_entity.type
_entity.pdbx_description
1 polymer ?
#
loop_
_entity_poly.entity_id
_entity_poly.type
_entity_poly.pdbx_seq_one_letter_code
_entity_poly.pdbx_strand_id
1 'polypeptide(L)'
;MSIKGKKEGIYRLLGSILLLISLVLALFLEFLTLNDLILSITLILITAPPFVLSILLKLEQDFFVNNAKKFSYLLLIEIIVINSLISAFYNTSLALTTAITSSSNILLIICWHFSLSIYKKNKIIFLICGISFFFIHYQILLDSISFSHLFIINLILLITISLGLFLIMAAELIMKKKGWLNYL
;
A
#
# COMPACT_ATOMS: atom_id res chain seq x y z
N MET A 1 -8.60 -16.79 -21.11
CA MET A 1 -9.19 -15.45 -21.18
C MET A 1 -9.80 -15.25 -22.55
N SER A 2 -11.12 -15.01 -22.64
CA SER A 2 -11.74 -14.56 -23.88
C SER A 2 -11.06 -13.26 -24.35
N ILE A 3 -10.86 -13.11 -25.65
CA ILE A 3 -10.18 -11.95 -26.29
C ILE A 3 -10.86 -10.59 -25.95
N LYS A 4 -12.10 -10.62 -25.46
CA LYS A 4 -12.85 -9.44 -25.00
C LYS A 4 -12.23 -8.88 -23.71
N GLY A 5 -11.87 -7.59 -23.72
CA GLY A 5 -11.33 -6.88 -22.55
C GLY A 5 -9.81 -6.97 -22.37
N LYS A 6 -9.05 -7.48 -23.34
CA LYS A 6 -7.59 -7.62 -23.23
C LYS A 6 -6.89 -6.28 -22.96
N LYS A 7 -7.30 -5.19 -23.63
CA LYS A 7 -6.70 -3.86 -23.45
C LYS A 7 -6.98 -3.31 -22.05
N GLU A 8 -8.21 -3.41 -21.59
CA GLU A 8 -8.65 -2.96 -20.27
C GLU A 8 -8.01 -3.79 -19.15
N GLY A 9 -7.84 -5.11 -19.37
CA GLY A 9 -7.07 -5.97 -18.47
C GLY A 9 -5.61 -5.54 -18.34
N ILE A 10 -4.97 -5.16 -19.46
CA ILE A 10 -3.60 -4.61 -19.44
C ILE A 10 -3.55 -3.30 -18.63
N TYR A 11 -4.52 -2.39 -18.79
CA TYR A 11 -4.55 -1.15 -17.99
C TYR A 11 -4.70 -1.41 -16.49
N ARG A 12 -5.52 -2.39 -16.08
CA ARG A 12 -5.60 -2.79 -14.65
C ARG A 12 -4.27 -3.33 -14.14
N LEU A 13 -3.61 -4.17 -14.93
CA LEU A 13 -2.32 -4.73 -14.57
C LEU A 13 -1.24 -3.65 -14.47
N LEU A 14 -1.17 -2.73 -15.42
CA LEU A 14 -0.28 -1.56 -15.37
C LEU A 14 -0.53 -0.71 -14.13
N GLY A 15 -1.79 -0.43 -13.80
CA GLY A 15 -2.11 0.30 -12.56
C GLY A 15 -1.67 -0.46 -11.30
N SER A 16 -1.80 -1.79 -11.27
CA SER A 16 -1.31 -2.60 -10.15
C SER A 16 0.22 -2.61 -10.03
N ILE A 17 0.94 -2.52 -11.15
CA ILE A 17 2.40 -2.40 -11.17
C ILE A 17 2.82 -1.02 -10.68
N LEU A 18 2.13 0.05 -11.08
CA LEU A 18 2.39 1.40 -10.57
C LEU A 18 2.23 1.48 -9.06
N LEU A 19 1.19 0.84 -8.49
CA LEU A 19 1.00 0.75 -7.04
C LEU A 19 2.15 -0.01 -6.35
N LEU A 20 2.72 -1.03 -7.00
CA LEU A 20 3.89 -1.73 -6.48
C LEU A 20 5.14 -0.84 -6.50
N ILE A 21 5.37 -0.12 -7.61
CA ILE A 21 6.48 0.83 -7.74
C ILE A 21 6.37 1.91 -6.66
N SER A 22 5.18 2.45 -6.42
CA SER A 22 4.98 3.44 -5.37
C SER A 22 5.23 2.90 -3.97
N LEU A 23 4.96 1.63 -3.72
CA LEU A 23 5.25 0.99 -2.43
C LEU A 23 6.76 0.89 -2.20
N VAL A 24 7.52 0.50 -3.22
CA VAL A 24 9.00 0.48 -3.14
C VAL A 24 9.55 1.89 -2.94
N LEU A 25 8.99 2.89 -3.64
CA LEU A 25 9.38 4.29 -3.46
C LEU A 25 9.03 4.82 -2.07
N ALA A 26 7.89 4.43 -1.49
CA ALA A 26 7.49 4.83 -0.13
C ALA A 26 8.51 4.33 0.90
N LEU A 27 8.85 3.04 0.84
CA LEU A 27 9.84 2.43 1.72
C LEU A 27 11.22 3.10 1.58
N PHE A 28 11.63 3.41 0.35
CA PHE A 28 12.88 4.13 0.10
C PHE A 28 12.86 5.55 0.69
N LEU A 29 11.73 6.25 0.56
CA LEU A 29 11.57 7.61 1.08
C LEU A 29 11.63 7.64 2.61
N GLU A 30 11.04 6.66 3.27
CA GLU A 30 11.08 6.53 4.72
C GLU A 30 12.49 6.33 5.26
N PHE A 31 13.33 5.61 4.53
CA PHE A 31 14.75 5.47 4.85
C PHE A 31 15.46 6.83 4.82
N LEU A 32 15.09 7.72 3.90
CA LEU A 32 15.65 9.06 3.77
C LEU A 32 15.11 10.06 4.80
N THR A 33 13.84 9.93 5.21
CA THR A 33 13.19 10.92 6.10
C THR A 33 13.52 10.73 7.57
N LEU A 34 13.64 9.50 8.05
CA LEU A 34 13.80 9.26 9.50
C LEU A 34 15.21 9.50 10.01
N ASN A 35 16.22 9.49 9.13
CA ASN A 35 17.64 9.78 9.44
C ASN A 35 18.16 9.07 10.72
N ASP A 36 17.55 7.94 11.10
CA ASP A 36 17.92 7.07 12.20
C ASP A 36 17.86 5.61 11.70
N LEU A 37 19.00 4.95 11.80
CA LEU A 37 19.18 3.56 11.35
C LEU A 37 18.31 2.59 12.15
N ILE A 38 18.10 2.83 13.44
CA ILE A 38 17.25 1.95 14.26
C ILE A 38 15.79 2.09 13.83
N LEU A 39 15.28 3.32 13.68
CA LEU A 39 13.90 3.56 13.24
C LEU A 39 13.65 2.99 11.83
N SER A 40 14.58 3.18 10.91
CA SER A 40 14.46 2.61 9.56
C SER A 40 14.45 1.07 9.56
N ILE A 41 15.27 0.41 10.37
CA ILE A 41 15.21 -1.06 10.55
C ILE A 41 13.86 -1.47 11.15
N THR A 42 13.35 -0.76 12.17
CA THR A 42 12.05 -1.09 12.75
C THR A 42 10.89 -0.93 11.77
N LEU A 43 10.94 0.05 10.88
CA LEU A 43 9.95 0.19 9.81
C LEU A 43 9.99 -0.97 8.82
N ILE A 44 11.18 -1.44 8.44
CA ILE A 44 11.33 -2.63 7.58
C ILE A 44 10.71 -3.84 8.26
N LEU A 45 10.97 -4.04 9.56
CA LEU A 45 10.37 -5.13 10.33
C LEU A 45 8.84 -5.02 10.40
N ILE A 46 8.28 -3.82 10.48
CA ILE A 46 6.83 -3.63 10.49
C ILE A 46 6.20 -3.87 9.10
N THR A 47 6.87 -3.45 8.03
CA THR A 47 6.27 -3.38 6.68
C THR A 47 6.57 -4.59 5.79
N ALA A 48 7.75 -5.20 5.93
CA ALA A 48 8.17 -6.32 5.09
C ALA A 48 7.32 -7.59 5.32
N PRO A 49 7.00 -8.02 6.56
CA PRO A 49 6.20 -9.22 6.77
C PRO A 49 4.78 -9.12 6.20
N PRO A 50 4.01 -8.03 6.38
CA PRO A 50 2.74 -7.83 5.68
C PRO A 50 2.88 -7.81 4.15
N PHE A 51 3.96 -7.22 3.63
CA PHE A 51 4.22 -7.18 2.18
C PHE A 51 4.47 -8.59 1.63
N VAL A 52 5.32 -9.39 2.28
CA VAL A 52 5.60 -10.78 1.91
C VAL A 52 4.32 -11.61 1.98
N LEU A 53 3.53 -11.51 3.05
CA LEU A 53 2.25 -12.20 3.15
C LEU A 53 1.32 -11.81 1.99
N SER A 54 1.27 -10.51 1.63
CA SER A 54 0.42 -10.04 0.53
C SER A 54 0.79 -10.66 -0.83
N ILE A 55 2.09 -10.90 -1.07
CA ILE A 55 2.59 -11.58 -2.28
C ILE A 55 2.21 -13.05 -2.24
N LEU A 56 2.47 -13.74 -1.13
CA LEU A 56 2.20 -15.18 -0.99
C LEU A 56 0.71 -15.50 -1.13
N LEU A 57 -0.16 -14.65 -0.56
CA LEU A 57 -1.61 -14.76 -0.74
C LEU A 57 -2.04 -14.49 -2.18
N LYS A 58 -1.40 -13.54 -2.87
CA LYS A 58 -1.70 -13.21 -4.27
C LYS A 58 -1.19 -14.27 -5.26
N LEU A 59 -0.18 -15.05 -4.86
CA LEU A 59 0.30 -16.25 -5.56
C LEU A 59 -0.50 -17.51 -5.19
N GLU A 60 -1.54 -17.38 -4.37
CA GLU A 60 -2.42 -18.47 -3.94
C GLU A 60 -1.66 -19.68 -3.36
N GLN A 61 -0.58 -19.45 -2.61
CA GLN A 61 0.13 -20.56 -1.97
C GLN A 61 -0.74 -21.21 -0.89
N ASP A 62 -1.09 -22.49 -1.10
CA ASP A 62 -2.07 -23.25 -0.31
C ASP A 62 -1.89 -23.11 1.21
N PHE A 63 -0.65 -23.22 1.70
CA PHE A 63 -0.34 -23.12 3.13
C PHE A 63 -0.72 -21.76 3.74
N PHE A 64 -0.44 -20.68 3.01
CA PHE A 64 -0.72 -19.31 3.46
C PHE A 64 -2.20 -18.96 3.30
N VAL A 65 -2.85 -19.42 2.22
CA VAL A 65 -4.29 -19.22 2.01
C VAL A 65 -5.10 -19.89 3.12
N ASN A 66 -4.77 -21.15 3.45
CA ASN A 66 -5.46 -21.90 4.50
C ASN A 66 -5.29 -21.29 5.89
N ASN A 67 -4.16 -20.64 6.15
CA ASN A 67 -3.83 -20.03 7.45
C ASN A 67 -3.87 -18.50 7.46
N ALA A 68 -4.46 -17.85 6.44
CA ALA A 68 -4.39 -16.40 6.23
C ALA A 68 -4.80 -15.60 7.48
N LYS A 69 -5.88 -16.02 8.15
CA LYS A 69 -6.38 -15.37 9.38
C LYS A 69 -5.39 -15.45 10.54
N LYS A 70 -4.71 -16.58 10.69
CA LYS A 70 -3.71 -16.78 11.76
C LYS A 70 -2.50 -15.89 11.51
N PHE A 71 -2.01 -15.86 10.26
CA PHE A 71 -0.90 -14.99 9.87
C PHE A 71 -1.26 -13.51 10.04
N SER A 72 -2.46 -13.08 9.62
CA SER A 72 -2.87 -11.68 9.82
C SER A 72 -2.95 -11.28 11.29
N TYR A 73 -3.35 -12.20 12.17
CA TYR A 73 -3.39 -11.94 13.63
C TYR A 73 -1.98 -11.86 14.22
N LEU A 74 -1.08 -12.75 13.81
CA LEU A 74 0.33 -12.72 14.22
C LEU A 74 1.01 -11.41 13.81
N LEU A 75 0.80 -10.98 12.57
CA LEU A 75 1.30 -9.69 12.07
C LEU A 75 0.73 -8.51 12.86
N LEU A 76 -0.56 -8.54 13.20
CA LEU A 76 -1.16 -7.48 14.01
C LEU A 76 -0.51 -7.38 15.39
N ILE A 77 -0.22 -8.51 16.04
CA ILE A 77 0.51 -8.53 17.31
C ILE A 77 1.90 -7.94 17.13
N GLU A 78 2.64 -8.39 16.11
CA GLU A 78 3.98 -7.90 15.79
C GLU A 78 4.00 -6.37 15.64
N ILE A 79 3.10 -5.81 14.82
CA ILE A 79 2.99 -4.37 14.57
C ILE A 79 2.73 -3.60 15.87
N ILE A 80 1.85 -4.10 16.74
CA ILE A 80 1.53 -3.46 18.01
C ILE A 80 2.75 -3.48 18.94
N VAL A 81 3.42 -4.62 19.06
CA VAL A 81 4.58 -4.78 19.93
C VAL A 81 5.72 -3.85 19.48
N ILE A 82 6.06 -3.82 18.20
CA ILE A 82 7.16 -2.97 17.71
C ILE A 82 6.83 -1.49 17.92
N ASN A 83 5.62 -1.04 17.57
CA ASN A 83 5.24 0.36 17.79
C ASN A 83 5.21 0.74 19.28
N SER A 84 4.81 -0.18 20.17
CA SER A 84 4.87 0.06 21.61
C SER A 84 6.32 0.22 22.11
N LEU A 85 7.26 -0.58 21.58
CA LEU A 85 8.68 -0.44 21.88
C LEU A 85 9.23 0.90 21.39
N ILE A 86 8.92 1.30 20.15
CA ILE A 86 9.33 2.61 19.62
C ILE A 86 8.82 3.73 20.54
N SER A 87 7.55 3.68 20.95
CA SER A 87 6.97 4.70 21.84
C SER A 87 7.62 4.78 23.23
N ALA A 88 8.23 3.69 23.71
CA ALA A 88 8.91 3.65 25.00
C ALA A 88 10.32 4.25 24.94
N PHE A 89 11.01 4.12 23.80
CA PHE A 89 12.41 4.53 23.66
C PHE A 89 12.61 5.86 22.91
N TYR A 90 11.61 6.30 22.14
CA TYR A 90 11.72 7.51 21.32
C TYR A 90 10.79 8.63 21.78
N ASN A 91 11.15 9.86 21.41
CA ASN A 91 10.31 11.02 21.60
C ASN A 91 8.93 10.82 20.96
N THR A 92 7.89 11.36 21.60
CA THR A 92 6.50 11.21 21.17
C THR A 92 6.27 11.63 19.72
N SER A 93 6.96 12.66 19.24
CA SER A 93 6.88 13.10 17.84
C SER A 93 7.41 12.06 16.86
N LEU A 94 8.61 11.50 17.10
CA LEU A 94 9.23 10.48 16.25
C LEU A 94 8.46 9.15 16.31
N ALA A 95 7.99 8.76 17.48
CA ALA A 95 7.15 7.58 17.64
C ALA A 95 5.82 7.73 16.88
N LEU A 96 5.22 8.92 16.88
CA LEU A 96 3.98 9.17 16.17
C LEU A 96 4.19 9.23 14.64
N THR A 97 5.27 9.85 14.16
CA THR A 97 5.58 9.87 12.72
C THR A 97 5.83 8.47 12.19
N THR A 98 6.61 7.64 12.90
CA THR A 98 6.89 6.24 12.52
C THR A 98 5.64 5.36 12.54
N ALA A 99 4.73 5.55 13.50
CA ALA A 99 3.43 4.86 13.52
C ALA A 99 2.54 5.28 12.34
N ILE A 100 2.52 6.57 11.99
CA ILE A 100 1.74 7.08 10.84
C ILE A 100 2.33 6.57 9.51
N THR A 101 3.64 6.61 9.33
CA THR A 101 4.28 6.14 8.09
C THR A 101 4.09 4.63 7.92
N SER A 102 4.36 3.84 8.95
CA SER A 102 4.15 2.38 8.91
C SER A 102 2.69 1.99 8.63
N SER A 103 1.73 2.64 9.30
CA SER A 103 0.30 2.39 9.05
C SER A 103 -0.11 2.77 7.63
N SER A 104 0.43 3.86 7.08
CA SER A 104 0.20 4.24 5.69
C SER A 104 0.75 3.19 4.72
N ASN A 105 1.95 2.68 4.92
CA ASN A 105 2.49 1.61 4.06
C ASN A 105 1.67 0.33 4.12
N ILE A 106 1.16 -0.03 5.29
CA ILE A 106 0.23 -1.17 5.43
C ILE A 106 -1.04 -0.93 4.61
N LEU A 107 -1.60 0.29 4.61
CA LEU A 107 -2.74 0.64 3.77
C LEU A 107 -2.41 0.51 2.27
N LEU A 108 -1.21 0.91 1.84
CA LEU A 108 -0.77 0.75 0.46
C LEU A 108 -0.57 -0.72 0.07
N ILE A 109 -0.04 -1.56 0.98
CA ILE A 109 0.09 -3.01 0.80
C ILE A 109 -1.30 -3.64 0.58
N ILE A 110 -2.28 -3.28 1.43
CA ILE A 110 -3.67 -3.77 1.33
C ILE A 110 -4.31 -3.30 0.01
N CYS A 111 -4.10 -2.03 -0.35
CA CYS A 111 -4.55 -1.46 -1.62
C CYS A 111 -3.97 -2.24 -2.81
N TRP A 112 -2.65 -2.48 -2.82
CA TRP A 112 -2.01 -3.24 -3.88
C TRP A 112 -2.51 -4.69 -3.95
N HIS A 113 -2.72 -5.34 -2.81
CA HIS A 113 -3.24 -6.71 -2.75
C HIS A 113 -4.61 -6.82 -3.44
N PHE A 114 -5.55 -5.93 -3.13
CA PHE A 114 -6.91 -5.95 -3.69
C PHE A 114 -7.07 -5.26 -5.05
N SER A 115 -5.99 -4.72 -5.62
CA SER A 115 -6.03 -3.93 -6.87
C SER A 115 -6.67 -4.67 -8.06
N LEU A 116 -6.54 -6.00 -8.16
CA LEU A 116 -7.09 -6.82 -9.25
C LEU A 116 -8.33 -7.65 -8.86
N SER A 117 -8.80 -7.55 -7.62
CA SER A 117 -9.91 -8.36 -7.12
C SER A 117 -11.19 -8.18 -7.94
N ILE A 118 -11.98 -9.25 -8.10
CA ILE A 118 -13.29 -9.21 -8.79
C ILE A 118 -14.44 -9.10 -7.75
N TYR A 119 -14.17 -9.35 -6.48
CA TYR A 119 -15.18 -9.27 -5.42
C TYR A 119 -15.52 -7.83 -5.05
N LYS A 120 -16.82 -7.52 -4.95
CA LYS A 120 -17.31 -6.16 -4.64
C LYS A 120 -16.79 -5.65 -3.28
N LYS A 121 -16.78 -6.51 -2.25
CA LYS A 121 -16.32 -6.13 -0.89
C LYS A 121 -14.84 -5.73 -0.90
N ASN A 122 -14.00 -6.53 -1.52
CA ASN A 122 -12.55 -6.27 -1.64
C ASN A 122 -12.27 -4.99 -2.43
N LYS A 123 -13.13 -4.64 -3.39
CA LYS A 123 -13.01 -3.39 -4.14
C LYS A 123 -13.34 -2.13 -3.34
N ILE A 124 -14.28 -2.24 -2.41
CA ILE A 124 -14.54 -1.15 -1.45
C ILE A 124 -13.31 -0.97 -0.55
N ILE A 125 -12.72 -2.07 -0.05
CA ILE A 125 -11.50 -2.03 0.77
C ILE A 125 -10.35 -1.37 -0.01
N PHE A 126 -10.13 -1.78 -1.27
CA PHE A 126 -9.14 -1.17 -2.17
C PHE A 126 -9.26 0.35 -2.24
N LEU A 127 -10.47 0.87 -2.46
CA LEU A 127 -10.71 2.31 -2.58
C LEU A 127 -10.49 3.04 -1.26
N ILE A 128 -11.02 2.52 -0.15
CA ILE A 128 -10.87 3.13 1.16
C ILE A 128 -9.38 3.20 1.54
N CYS A 129 -8.65 2.09 1.39
CA CYS A 129 -7.21 2.05 1.66
C CYS A 129 -6.43 3.01 0.76
N GLY A 130 -6.70 3.05 -0.55
CA GLY A 130 -6.02 3.97 -1.47
C GLY A 130 -6.27 5.44 -1.15
N ILE A 131 -7.51 5.81 -0.83
CA ILE A 131 -7.87 7.19 -0.46
C ILE A 131 -7.25 7.57 0.89
N SER A 132 -7.33 6.70 1.90
CA SER A 132 -6.73 6.95 3.21
C SER A 132 -5.22 7.14 3.14
N PHE A 133 -4.52 6.31 2.35
CA PHE A 133 -3.11 6.49 2.06
C PHE A 133 -2.83 7.88 1.46
N PHE A 134 -3.59 8.27 0.44
CA PHE A 134 -3.41 9.54 -0.25
C PHE A 134 -3.52 10.72 0.71
N PHE A 135 -4.51 10.74 1.61
CA PHE A 135 -4.66 11.81 2.59
C PHE A 135 -3.49 11.88 3.58
N ILE A 136 -3.04 10.72 4.10
CA ILE A 136 -1.90 10.68 5.04
C ILE A 136 -0.63 11.19 4.36
N HIS A 137 -0.33 10.71 3.14
CA HIS A 137 0.86 11.14 2.42
C HIS A 137 0.78 12.57 1.90
N TYR A 138 -0.42 13.07 1.60
CA TYR A 138 -0.61 14.48 1.29
C TYR A 138 -0.27 15.37 2.49
N GLN A 139 -0.61 14.95 3.72
CA GLN A 139 -0.20 15.66 4.92
C GLN A 139 1.33 15.64 5.09
N ILE A 140 1.97 14.48 4.90
CA ILE A 140 3.45 14.36 4.94
C ILE A 140 4.11 15.25 3.86
N LEU A 141 3.51 15.37 2.68
CA LEU A 141 3.99 16.26 1.62
C LEU A 141 4.01 17.72 2.10
N LEU A 142 2.94 18.19 2.74
CA LEU A 142 2.85 19.55 3.27
C LEU A 142 3.91 19.82 4.33
N ASP A 143 4.18 18.86 5.20
CA ASP A 143 5.23 18.97 6.22
C ASP A 143 6.64 19.03 5.58
N SER A 144 6.82 18.43 4.40
CA SER A 144 8.10 18.37 3.68
C SER A 144 8.43 19.59 2.81
N ILE A 145 7.59 20.63 2.77
CA ILE A 145 7.77 21.83 1.90
C ILE A 145 9.12 22.53 2.14
N SER A 146 9.63 22.48 3.37
CA SER A 146 10.92 23.09 3.73
C SER A 146 12.13 22.38 3.09
N PHE A 147 11.98 21.13 2.65
CA PHE A 147 13.05 20.31 2.06
C PHE A 147 12.77 20.01 0.59
N SER A 148 13.35 20.81 -0.31
CA SER A 148 13.08 20.77 -1.75
C SER A 148 13.22 19.38 -2.39
N HIS A 149 14.23 18.60 -2.01
CA HIS A 149 14.43 17.25 -2.55
C HIS A 149 13.37 16.25 -2.06
N LEU A 150 13.03 16.25 -0.77
CA LEU A 150 12.02 15.35 -0.21
C LEU A 150 10.63 15.67 -0.75
N PHE A 151 10.33 16.95 -0.93
CA PHE A 151 9.08 17.41 -1.53
C PHE A 151 8.87 16.84 -2.95
N ILE A 152 9.90 16.90 -3.80
CA ILE A 152 9.82 16.38 -5.18
C ILE A 152 9.55 14.87 -5.18
N ILE A 153 10.23 14.11 -4.32
CA ILE A 153 10.06 12.64 -4.29
C ILE A 153 8.66 12.29 -3.75
N ASN A 154 8.18 12.95 -2.70
CA ASN A 154 6.82 12.79 -2.18
C ASN A 154 5.75 13.12 -3.24
N LEU A 155 5.99 14.16 -4.05
CA LEU A 155 5.10 14.55 -5.14
C LEU A 155 5.06 13.47 -6.24
N ILE A 156 6.21 12.94 -6.64
CA ILE A 156 6.29 11.82 -7.59
C ILE A 156 5.54 10.60 -7.05
N LEU A 157 5.68 10.29 -5.76
CA LEU A 157 4.96 9.20 -5.12
C LEU A 157 3.43 9.38 -5.18
N LEU A 158 2.91 10.56 -4.86
CA LEU A 158 1.47 10.85 -4.94
C LEU A 158 0.95 10.79 -6.38
N ILE A 159 1.73 11.27 -7.36
CA ILE A 159 1.38 11.18 -8.78
C ILE A 159 1.33 9.71 -9.23
N THR A 160 2.33 8.90 -8.88
CA THR A 160 2.35 7.49 -9.30
C THR A 160 1.18 6.69 -8.73
N ILE A 161 0.81 6.94 -7.46
CA ILE A 161 -0.34 6.27 -6.82
C ILE A 161 -1.66 6.72 -7.44
N SER A 162 -1.85 8.03 -7.63
CA SER A 162 -3.09 8.56 -8.22
C SER A 162 -3.29 8.05 -9.64
N LEU A 163 -2.22 8.00 -10.46
CA LEU A 163 -2.26 7.37 -11.79
C LEU A 163 -2.58 5.87 -11.72
N GLY A 164 -1.97 5.14 -10.78
CA GLY A 164 -2.24 3.71 -10.58
C GLY A 164 -3.70 3.44 -10.23
N LEU A 165 -4.25 4.16 -9.24
CA LEU A 165 -5.66 4.08 -8.85
C LEU A 165 -6.59 4.46 -10.00
N PHE A 166 -6.30 5.55 -10.71
CA PHE A 166 -7.10 6.01 -11.83
C PHE A 166 -7.16 4.99 -12.97
N LEU A 167 -6.03 4.41 -13.36
CA LEU A 167 -5.96 3.39 -14.42
C LEU A 167 -6.80 2.15 -14.07
N ILE A 168 -6.71 1.68 -12.82
CA ILE A 168 -7.50 0.53 -12.36
C ILE A 168 -8.99 0.86 -12.42
N MET A 169 -9.39 2.01 -11.88
CA MET A 169 -10.81 2.42 -11.80
C MET A 169 -11.41 2.70 -13.18
N ALA A 170 -10.68 3.41 -14.05
CA ALA A 170 -11.11 3.71 -15.40
C ALA A 170 -11.32 2.43 -16.23
N ALA A 171 -10.36 1.50 -16.16
CA ALA A 171 -10.47 0.22 -16.85
C ALA A 171 -11.65 -0.61 -16.33
N GLU A 172 -11.92 -0.61 -15.03
CA GLU A 172 -13.07 -1.32 -14.45
C GLU A 172 -14.41 -0.70 -14.86
N LEU A 173 -14.52 0.62 -14.88
CA LEU A 173 -15.73 1.30 -15.36
C LEU A 173 -16.02 0.96 -16.82
N ILE A 174 -14.99 0.93 -17.67
CA ILE A 174 -15.14 0.57 -19.09
C ILE A 174 -15.58 -0.89 -19.23
N MET A 175 -14.94 -1.83 -18.52
CA MET A 175 -15.32 -3.24 -18.60
C MET A 175 -16.73 -3.51 -18.07
N LYS A 176 -17.15 -2.81 -17.01
CA LYS A 176 -18.53 -2.88 -16.51
C LYS A 176 -19.53 -2.35 -17.53
N LYS A 177 -19.28 -1.18 -18.13
CA LYS A 177 -20.14 -0.60 -19.17
C LYS A 177 -20.29 -1.55 -20.36
N LYS A 178 -19.25 -2.30 -20.70
CA LYS A 178 -19.25 -3.30 -21.79
C LYS A 178 -19.79 -4.68 -21.37
N GLY A 179 -20.18 -4.87 -20.11
CA GLY A 179 -20.66 -6.14 -19.58
C GLY A 179 -19.60 -7.24 -19.48
N TRP A 180 -18.31 -6.89 -19.53
CA TRP A 180 -17.20 -7.84 -19.48
C TRP A 180 -16.74 -8.17 -18.05
N LEU A 181 -17.14 -7.36 -17.09
CA LEU A 181 -16.83 -7.55 -15.68
C LEU A 181 -18.10 -7.39 -14.85
N ASN A 182 -18.58 -8.51 -14.33
CA ASN A 182 -19.60 -8.56 -13.29
C ASN A 182 -18.90 -8.86 -11.98
N TYR A 183 -19.17 -8.04 -10.96
CA TYR A 183 -18.66 -8.35 -9.63
C TYR A 183 -19.41 -9.57 -9.08
N LEU A 184 -18.65 -10.48 -8.50
CA LEU A 184 -19.13 -11.54 -7.60
C LEU A 184 -19.34 -10.95 -6.20
#